data_AF-C3YSF1-F1
#
_entry.id   AF-C3YSF1-F1
#
_cell.length_a   1.000
_cell.length_b   1.000
_cell.length_c   1.000
_cell.angle_alpha   90.00
_cell.angle_beta   90.00
_cell.angle_gamma   90.00
#
_symmetry.space_group_name_H-M   'P 1'
#
loop_
_entity.id
_entity.type
_entity.pdbx_description
1 polymer ?
#
loop_
_entity_poly.entity_id
_entity_poly.type
_entity_poly.pdbx_seq_one_letter_code
_entity_poly.pdbx_strand_id
1 'polypeptide(L)'
;RTEVVDLLVQHGATLDIRDAWQYTPLMCDSMYKHVDTVRRLIELGARADLTDGPGRSLVAQRYCELGMEIGRHGSEECLKLLEDARKSKLLRCCNPKCGKQGYRKTLKLCAGCKLTRYCSRDCQKQHWSVGHKKCCGHAAYTGGREQADSFTHMAYEK
;
A
#
# COMPACT_ATOMS: atom_id res chain seq x y z
N ARG A 1 15.81 1.38 4.88
CA ARG A 1 16.40 0.03 4.63
C ARG A 1 15.33 -0.81 3.96
N THR A 2 15.46 -1.05 2.66
CA THR A 2 14.43 -1.66 1.81
C THR A 2 14.52 -3.19 1.78
N GLU A 3 15.62 -3.75 2.30
CA GLU A 3 15.90 -5.20 2.32
C GLU A 3 14.84 -5.98 3.11
N VAL A 4 14.31 -5.38 4.18
CA VAL A 4 13.22 -5.96 4.97
C VAL A 4 11.94 -6.03 4.14
N VAL A 5 11.64 -5.01 3.32
CA VAL A 5 10.47 -5.02 2.43
C VAL A 5 10.60 -6.16 1.42
N ASP A 6 11.78 -6.30 0.81
CA ASP A 6 12.05 -7.37 -0.15
C ASP A 6 11.89 -8.76 0.47
N LEU A 7 12.47 -8.99 1.65
CA LEU A 7 12.35 -10.24 2.39
C LEU A 7 10.87 -10.57 2.68
N LEU A 8 10.12 -9.61 3.22
CA LEU A 8 8.70 -9.80 3.55
C LEU A 8 7.87 -10.15 2.31
N VAL A 9 8.10 -9.45 1.19
CA VAL A 9 7.39 -9.70 -0.06
C VAL A 9 7.76 -11.06 -0.65
N GLN A 10 9.03 -11.46 -0.60
CA GLN A 10 9.47 -12.81 -0.99
C GLN A 10 8.77 -13.91 -0.16
N HIS A 11 8.48 -13.62 1.11
CA HIS A 11 7.72 -14.50 2.02
C HIS A 11 6.20 -14.28 1.98
N GLY A 12 5.67 -13.63 0.94
CA GLY A 12 4.24 -13.54 0.66
C GLY A 12 3.48 -12.44 1.42
N ALA A 13 4.19 -11.45 1.97
CA ALA A 13 3.55 -10.25 2.47
C ALA A 13 2.83 -9.51 1.34
N THR A 14 1.63 -9.00 1.65
CA THR A 14 0.84 -8.20 0.70
C THR A 14 1.15 -6.73 0.91
N LEU A 15 1.55 -6.03 -0.16
CA LEU A 15 1.95 -4.61 -0.14
C LEU A 15 0.81 -3.64 0.24
N ASP A 16 -0.42 -4.05 -0.01
CA ASP A 16 -1.62 -3.22 0.14
C ASP A 16 -2.39 -3.52 1.43
N ILE A 17 -1.82 -4.32 2.34
CA ILE A 17 -2.47 -4.63 3.64
C ILE A 17 -2.79 -3.34 4.40
N ARG A 18 -3.90 -3.35 5.13
CA ARG A 18 -4.36 -2.21 5.93
C ARG A 18 -4.24 -2.52 7.41
N ASP A 19 -3.74 -1.56 8.18
CA ASP A 19 -3.68 -1.63 9.64
C ASP A 19 -5.04 -1.32 10.30
N ALA A 20 -5.04 -1.07 11.62
CA ALA A 20 -6.22 -0.70 12.39
C ALA A 20 -6.84 0.65 12.02
N TRP A 21 -6.05 1.53 11.42
CA TRP A 21 -6.48 2.85 10.96
C TRP A 21 -6.67 2.90 9.45
N GLN A 22 -6.69 1.74 8.79
CA GLN A 22 -6.85 1.59 7.35
C GLN A 22 -5.66 2.08 6.51
N TYR A 23 -4.51 2.32 7.13
CA TYR A 23 -3.31 2.74 6.44
C TYR A 23 -2.58 1.57 5.81
N THR A 24 -2.12 1.80 4.59
CA THR A 24 -1.21 0.89 3.90
C THR A 24 0.23 1.23 4.24
N PRO A 25 1.18 0.28 4.08
CA PRO A 25 2.60 0.59 4.21
C PRO A 25 3.02 1.83 3.41
N LEU A 26 2.51 1.96 2.18
CA LEU A 26 2.78 3.12 1.33
C LEU A 26 2.28 4.45 1.92
N MET A 27 1.14 4.46 2.61
CA MET A 27 0.64 5.68 3.30
C MET A 27 1.54 6.06 4.48
N CYS A 28 1.92 5.09 5.30
CA CYS A 28 2.82 5.33 6.44
C CYS A 28 4.18 5.86 5.97
N ASP A 29 4.84 5.17 5.02
CA ASP A 29 6.16 5.58 4.52
C ASP A 29 6.15 6.95 3.80
N SER A 30 5.00 7.34 3.23
CA SER A 30 4.79 8.67 2.62
C SER A 30 4.78 9.80 3.64
N MET A 31 4.28 9.54 4.85
CA MET A 31 4.24 10.53 5.94
C MET A 31 5.62 10.79 6.56
N TYR A 32 6.51 9.79 6.58
CA TYR A 32 7.81 9.85 7.25
C TYR A 32 9.01 10.08 6.32
N LYS A 33 8.79 10.45 5.05
CA LYS A 33 9.85 10.69 4.02
C LYS A 33 10.75 9.48 3.77
N HIS A 34 10.24 8.27 3.88
CA HIS A 34 11.03 7.08 3.57
C HIS A 34 11.10 6.88 2.05
N VAL A 35 11.75 7.80 1.33
CA VAL A 35 11.76 7.88 -0.14
C VAL A 35 12.14 6.54 -0.77
N ASP A 36 13.22 5.91 -0.31
CA ASP A 36 13.66 4.62 -0.84
C ASP A 36 12.64 3.51 -0.61
N THR A 37 11.99 3.50 0.56
CA THR A 37 10.91 2.55 0.87
C THR A 37 9.69 2.81 0.00
N VAL A 38 9.27 4.06 -0.18
CA VAL A 38 8.16 4.46 -1.07
C VAL A 38 8.43 4.02 -2.50
N ARG A 39 9.62 4.35 -3.03
CA ARG A 39 10.08 3.93 -4.36
C ARG A 39 10.01 2.42 -4.49
N ARG A 40 10.56 1.70 -3.51
CA ARG A 40 10.61 0.25 -3.56
C ARG A 40 9.23 -0.39 -3.50
N LEU A 41 8.34 0.10 -2.65
CA LEU A 41 6.95 -0.37 -2.57
C LEU A 41 6.23 -0.17 -3.92
N ILE A 42 6.40 0.99 -4.58
CA ILE A 42 5.85 1.27 -5.91
C ILE A 42 6.42 0.31 -6.97
N GLU A 43 7.73 0.08 -6.97
CA GLU A 43 8.39 -0.87 -7.89
C GLU A 43 7.87 -2.30 -7.74
N LEU A 44 7.57 -2.72 -6.51
CA LEU A 44 6.99 -4.02 -6.19
C LEU A 44 5.48 -4.10 -6.49
N GLY A 45 4.84 -2.96 -6.77
CA GLY A 45 3.44 -2.88 -7.21
C GLY A 45 2.43 -2.48 -6.13
N ALA A 46 2.89 -1.83 -5.06
CA ALA A 46 2.00 -1.20 -4.08
C ALA A 46 1.13 -0.13 -4.76
N ARG A 47 -0.10 0.00 -4.29
CA ARG A 47 -1.06 0.92 -4.88
C ARG A 47 -1.00 2.32 -4.27
N ALA A 48 -0.70 3.30 -5.11
CA ALA A 48 -0.79 4.71 -4.75
C ALA A 48 -2.23 5.29 -4.81
N ASP A 49 -3.22 4.49 -5.23
CA ASP A 49 -4.62 4.90 -5.42
C ASP A 49 -5.59 4.36 -4.35
N LEU A 50 -5.08 3.69 -3.31
CA LEU A 50 -5.92 3.23 -2.20
C LEU A 50 -6.27 4.39 -1.27
N THR A 51 -7.53 4.41 -0.81
CA THR A 51 -7.99 5.34 0.22
C THR A 51 -7.93 4.71 1.62
N ASP A 52 -7.90 5.55 2.63
CA ASP A 52 -7.88 5.23 4.07
C ASP A 52 -9.26 4.86 4.65
N GLY A 53 -10.27 4.56 3.82
CA GLY A 53 -11.51 3.93 4.28
C GLY A 53 -12.79 4.53 3.69
N PRO A 54 -13.97 4.08 4.14
CA PRO A 54 -15.24 4.69 3.77
C PRO A 54 -15.44 6.00 4.55
N GLY A 55 -15.68 7.10 3.83
CA GLY A 55 -15.89 8.45 4.40
C GLY A 55 -14.62 9.30 4.49
N ARG A 56 -13.43 8.72 4.29
CA ARG A 56 -12.16 9.42 4.11
C ARG A 56 -11.57 9.00 2.76
N SER A 57 -11.16 9.97 1.96
CA SER A 57 -10.76 9.76 0.56
C SER A 57 -9.27 10.01 0.36
N LEU A 58 -8.47 9.93 1.42
CA LEU A 58 -7.07 10.31 1.33
C LEU A 58 -6.24 9.14 0.81
N VAL A 59 -5.45 9.44 -0.21
CA VAL A 59 -4.44 8.53 -0.77
C VAL A 59 -3.06 8.92 -0.22
N ALA A 60 -2.06 8.06 -0.40
CA ALA A 60 -0.68 8.29 0.05
C ALA A 60 -0.12 9.68 -0.32
N GLN A 61 -0.46 10.21 -1.50
CA GLN A 61 -0.08 11.56 -1.92
C GLN A 61 -0.56 12.66 -0.94
N ARG A 62 -1.80 12.59 -0.43
CA ARG A 62 -2.31 13.63 0.49
C ARG A 62 -1.54 13.63 1.81
N TYR A 63 -1.05 12.48 2.25
CA TYR A 63 -0.21 12.37 3.44
C TYR A 63 1.14 13.07 3.26
N CYS A 64 1.75 13.03 2.07
CA CYS A 64 2.93 13.84 1.76
C CYS A 64 2.62 15.35 1.77
N GLU A 65 1.51 15.76 1.13
CA GLU A 65 1.09 17.16 1.05
C GLU A 65 0.81 17.77 2.43
N LEU A 66 0.05 17.06 3.26
CA LEU A 66 -0.27 17.50 4.63
C LEU A 66 1.00 17.70 5.46
N GLY A 67 1.99 16.81 5.33
CA GLY A 67 3.29 16.99 5.98
C GLY A 67 3.96 18.32 5.58
N MET A 68 4.00 18.61 4.28
CA MET A 68 4.54 19.88 3.78
C MET A 68 3.76 21.10 4.32
N GLU A 69 2.43 21.05 4.28
CA GLU A 69 1.54 22.13 4.75
C GLU A 69 1.74 22.46 6.24
N ILE A 70 1.93 21.45 7.08
CA ILE A 70 2.13 21.64 8.53
C ILE A 70 3.60 21.87 8.92
N GLY A 71 4.50 22.06 7.94
CA GLY A 71 5.93 22.28 8.16
C GLY A 71 6.66 21.07 8.76
N ARG A 72 6.14 19.84 8.59
CA ARG A 72 6.77 18.61 9.09
C ARG A 72 7.02 17.60 7.99
N HIS A 73 8.23 17.05 7.94
CA HIS A 73 8.54 15.79 7.23
C HIS A 73 7.85 15.60 5.86
N GLY A 74 7.84 16.63 5.01
CA GLY A 74 7.43 16.52 3.61
C GLY A 74 8.59 16.18 2.66
N SER A 75 8.33 15.42 1.60
CA SER A 75 9.31 15.07 0.56
C SER A 75 8.72 15.28 -0.84
N GLU A 76 9.25 16.27 -1.56
CA GLU A 76 8.92 16.53 -2.97
C GLU A 76 9.17 15.28 -3.85
N GLU A 77 10.22 14.52 -3.51
CA GLU A 77 10.55 13.29 -4.22
C GLU A 77 9.50 12.19 -3.99
N CYS A 78 9.01 12.03 -2.75
CA CYS A 78 7.90 11.11 -2.47
C CYS A 78 6.65 11.54 -3.24
N LEU A 79 6.32 12.84 -3.24
CA LEU A 79 5.17 13.38 -3.95
C LEU A 79 5.24 13.01 -5.44
N LYS A 80 6.38 13.30 -6.08
CA LYS A 80 6.60 12.99 -7.49
C LYS A 80 6.44 11.49 -7.80
N LEU A 81 7.02 10.62 -6.96
CA LEU A 81 6.89 9.16 -7.12
C LEU A 81 5.43 8.69 -7.05
N LEU A 82 4.66 9.22 -6.10
CA LEU A 82 3.26 8.89 -5.91
C LEU A 82 2.39 9.41 -7.06
N GLU A 83 2.67 10.61 -7.55
CA GLU A 83 2.00 11.17 -8.72
C GLU A 83 2.25 10.33 -9.98
N ASP A 84 3.50 9.99 -10.25
CA ASP A 84 3.88 9.19 -11.42
C ASP A 84 3.23 7.80 -11.36
N ALA A 85 3.23 7.17 -10.18
CA ALA A 85 2.56 5.88 -9.96
C ALA A 85 1.05 5.98 -10.23
N ARG A 86 0.38 7.02 -9.72
CA ARG A 86 -1.07 7.23 -9.95
C ARG A 86 -1.39 7.53 -11.42
N LYS A 87 -0.62 8.42 -12.06
CA LYS A 87 -0.81 8.82 -13.47
C LYS A 87 -0.62 7.65 -14.42
N SER A 88 0.40 6.82 -14.19
CA SER A 88 0.69 5.66 -15.04
C SER A 88 -0.42 4.59 -14.97
N LYS A 89 -1.15 4.49 -13.85
CA LYS A 89 -2.12 3.41 -13.55
C LYS A 89 -1.52 2.01 -13.71
N LEU A 90 -0.19 1.91 -13.75
CA LEU A 90 0.53 0.67 -13.95
C LEU A 90 0.47 -0.13 -12.66
N LEU A 91 0.08 -1.39 -12.79
CA LEU A 91 -0.02 -2.34 -11.70
C LEU A 91 0.91 -3.52 -11.98
N ARG A 92 1.16 -4.36 -10.98
CA ARG A 92 1.99 -5.56 -11.12
C ARG A 92 1.31 -6.77 -10.49
N CYS A 93 1.63 -7.95 -11.01
CA CYS A 93 1.32 -9.22 -10.37
C CYS A 93 2.02 -9.30 -9.00
N CYS A 94 1.27 -9.55 -7.93
CA CYS A 94 1.79 -9.64 -6.57
C CYS A 94 2.52 -10.95 -6.26
N ASN A 95 2.65 -11.87 -7.22
CA ASN A 95 3.52 -13.03 -7.02
C ASN A 95 4.98 -12.54 -7.05
N PRO A 96 5.77 -12.68 -5.97
CA PRO A 96 7.13 -12.15 -5.88
C PRO A 96 8.08 -12.75 -6.93
N LYS A 97 7.80 -13.95 -7.44
CA LYS A 97 8.56 -14.58 -8.52
C LYS A 97 8.15 -14.11 -9.93
N CYS A 98 7.17 -13.21 -10.04
CA CYS A 98 6.59 -12.79 -11.32
C CYS A 98 6.72 -11.28 -11.55
N GLY A 99 6.05 -10.45 -10.74
CA GLY A 99 6.08 -8.99 -10.91
C GLY A 99 5.57 -8.45 -12.27
N LYS A 100 4.94 -9.29 -13.11
CA LYS A 100 4.50 -8.91 -14.47
C LYS A 100 3.60 -7.68 -14.41
N GLN A 101 3.95 -6.69 -15.21
CA GLN A 101 3.19 -5.45 -15.36
C GLN A 101 1.82 -5.71 -15.97
N GLY A 102 0.85 -4.88 -15.60
CA GLY A 102 -0.51 -4.92 -16.11
C GLY A 102 -1.32 -3.74 -15.63
N TYR A 103 -2.62 -3.82 -15.84
CA TYR A 103 -3.59 -2.77 -15.52
C TYR A 103 -4.81 -3.41 -14.86
N ARG A 104 -5.74 -2.58 -14.37
CA ARG A 104 -6.97 -3.05 -13.71
C ARG A 104 -7.74 -4.09 -14.53
N LYS A 105 -7.76 -3.96 -15.86
CA LYS A 105 -8.44 -4.88 -16.77
C LYS A 105 -7.69 -6.18 -17.07
N THR A 106 -6.37 -6.22 -16.90
CA THR A 106 -5.53 -7.39 -17.25
C THR A 106 -5.11 -8.22 -16.05
N LEU A 107 -5.22 -7.68 -14.83
CA LEU A 107 -4.89 -8.37 -13.60
C LEU A 107 -6.15 -8.81 -12.85
N LYS A 108 -6.13 -10.05 -12.36
CA LYS A 108 -7.23 -10.68 -11.63
C LYS A 108 -7.03 -10.48 -10.13
N LEU A 109 -8.07 -10.08 -9.42
CA LEU A 109 -8.04 -9.97 -7.96
C LEU A 109 -8.17 -11.35 -7.30
N CYS A 110 -7.54 -11.51 -6.13
CA CYS A 110 -7.80 -12.62 -5.24
C CYS A 110 -9.28 -12.63 -4.86
N ALA A 111 -9.93 -13.78 -4.98
CA ALA A 111 -11.36 -13.90 -4.73
C ALA A 111 -11.74 -13.70 -3.25
N GLY A 112 -10.82 -13.96 -2.32
CA GLY A 112 -11.03 -13.75 -0.88
C GLY A 112 -10.84 -12.28 -0.49
N CYS A 113 -9.60 -11.78 -0.53
CA CYS A 113 -9.29 -10.43 -0.03
C CYS A 113 -9.70 -9.27 -0.95
N LYS A 114 -9.93 -9.53 -2.25
CA LYS A 114 -10.18 -8.50 -3.29
C LYS A 114 -9.12 -7.40 -3.40
N LEU A 115 -7.94 -7.62 -2.84
CA LEU A 115 -6.87 -6.63 -2.73
C LEU A 115 -5.67 -7.01 -3.59
N THR A 116 -5.11 -8.18 -3.31
CA THR A 116 -3.96 -8.76 -4.02
C THR A 116 -4.35 -9.16 -5.44
N ARG A 117 -3.46 -8.94 -6.41
CA ARG A 117 -3.73 -9.10 -7.84
C ARG A 117 -2.71 -9.98 -8.55
N TYR A 118 -3.15 -10.64 -9.63
CA TYR A 118 -2.36 -11.63 -10.33
C TYR A 118 -2.58 -11.59 -11.85
N CYS A 119 -1.53 -11.85 -12.63
CA CYS A 119 -1.66 -11.99 -14.08
C CYS A 119 -2.28 -13.34 -14.49
N SER A 120 -2.25 -14.36 -13.62
CA SER A 120 -2.79 -15.69 -13.86
C SER A 120 -3.26 -16.37 -12.58
N ARG A 121 -4.05 -17.44 -12.72
CA ARG A 121 -4.42 -18.32 -11.58
C ARG A 121 -3.20 -19.02 -10.98
N ASP A 122 -2.20 -19.35 -11.79
CA ASP A 122 -0.99 -20.02 -11.31
C ASP A 122 -0.16 -19.09 -10.43
N CYS A 123 -0.04 -17.81 -10.80
CA CYS A 123 0.60 -16.81 -9.94
C CYS A 123 -0.14 -16.63 -8.61
N GLN A 124 -1.47 -16.71 -8.62
CA GLN A 124 -2.25 -16.71 -7.37
C GLN A 124 -1.91 -17.92 -6.50
N LYS A 125 -1.87 -19.14 -7.07
CA LYS A 125 -1.55 -20.38 -6.34
C LYS A 125 -0.13 -20.35 -5.77
N GLN A 126 0.85 -19.87 -6.54
CA GLN A 126 2.24 -19.74 -6.08
C GLN A 126 2.37 -18.71 -4.95
N HIS A 127 1.72 -17.55 -5.07
CA HIS A 127 1.74 -16.56 -4.00
C HIS A 127 1.00 -17.07 -2.74
N TRP A 128 -0.08 -17.83 -2.93
CA TRP A 128 -0.85 -18.45 -1.85
C TRP A 128 0.02 -19.39 -1.00
N SER A 129 0.85 -20.22 -1.63
CA SER A 129 1.68 -21.20 -0.93
C SER A 129 2.82 -20.56 -0.12
N VAL A 130 3.42 -19.48 -0.61
CA VAL A 130 4.57 -18.83 0.05
C VAL A 130 4.19 -17.99 1.26
N GLY A 131 2.96 -17.45 1.32
CA GLY A 131 2.55 -16.69 2.50
C GLY A 131 1.21 -15.96 2.41
N HIS A 132 0.73 -15.63 1.21
CA HIS A 132 -0.50 -14.82 1.07
C HIS A 132 -1.70 -15.39 1.81
N LYS A 133 -1.82 -16.73 1.92
CA LYS A 133 -2.91 -17.38 2.68
C LYS A 133 -3.03 -16.92 4.13
N LYS A 134 -1.92 -16.50 4.76
CA LYS A 134 -1.88 -16.05 6.16
C LYS A 134 -2.50 -14.66 6.34
N CYS A 135 -2.44 -13.81 5.32
CA CYS A 135 -2.96 -12.44 5.34
C CYS A 135 -4.19 -12.23 4.45
N CYS A 136 -4.60 -13.24 3.67
CA CYS A 136 -5.78 -13.16 2.82
C CYS A 136 -7.06 -13.06 3.66
N GLY A 137 -7.93 -12.11 3.32
CA GLY A 137 -9.24 -11.98 3.97
C GLY A 137 -9.20 -11.31 5.33
N HIS A 138 -8.01 -10.95 5.84
CA HIS A 138 -7.88 -9.92 6.87
C HIS A 138 -8.30 -8.59 6.22
N ALA A 139 -9.61 -8.35 6.21
CA ALA A 139 -10.12 -7.00 6.14
C ALA A 139 -9.45 -6.23 7.28
N ALA A 140 -8.90 -5.06 6.96
CA ALA A 140 -9.16 -3.84 7.73
C ALA A 140 -9.65 -4.16 9.15
N TYR A 141 -8.77 -4.17 10.16
CA TYR A 141 -9.16 -4.49 11.53
C TYR A 141 -10.48 -3.77 11.88
N THR A 142 -11.53 -4.54 12.16
CA THR A 142 -12.88 -4.02 12.39
C THR A 142 -13.19 -3.80 13.87
N GLY A 143 -12.15 -3.77 14.72
CA GLY A 143 -12.33 -3.55 16.15
C GLY A 143 -12.81 -2.12 16.41
N GLY A 144 -14.06 -2.01 16.87
CA GLY A 144 -14.64 -0.83 17.51
C GLY A 144 -14.41 0.49 16.77
N ARG A 145 -15.33 0.86 15.88
CA ARG A 145 -15.48 2.27 15.48
C ARG A 145 -15.95 3.07 16.70
N GLU A 146 -15.03 3.51 17.54
CA GLU A 146 -15.24 4.76 18.24
C GLU A 146 -14.80 5.88 17.29
N GLN A 147 -15.67 6.87 17.18
CA GLN A 147 -15.49 8.05 16.35
C GLN A 147 -14.19 8.76 16.73
N ALA A 148 -13.09 8.42 16.08
CA ALA A 148 -11.95 9.31 15.96
C ALA A 148 -12.31 10.35 14.91
N ASP A 149 -13.21 11.25 15.29
CA ASP A 149 -13.35 12.53 14.65
C ASP A 149 -12.06 13.27 14.93
N SER A 150 -11.22 13.39 13.91
CA SER A 150 -9.96 14.06 14.09
C SER A 150 -9.34 14.36 12.74
N PHE A 151 -9.34 15.64 12.42
CA PHE A 151 -8.24 16.32 11.76
C PHE A 151 -6.92 16.26 12.59
N THR A 152 -6.88 15.43 13.65
CA THR A 152 -6.57 15.80 15.05
C THR A 152 -6.09 14.61 15.89
N HIS A 153 -5.13 13.84 15.39
CA HIS A 153 -4.24 13.17 16.33
C HIS A 153 -2.82 13.54 15.96
N MET A 154 -2.71 14.85 15.67
CA MET A 154 -1.55 15.72 15.82
C MET A 154 -0.33 14.95 16.24
N ALA A 155 0.76 14.97 15.46
CA ALA A 155 2.05 14.64 16.04
C ALA A 155 2.04 13.29 16.77
N TYR A 156 1.97 12.16 16.07
CA TYR A 156 2.03 10.86 16.74
C TYR A 156 3.43 10.61 17.32
N GLU A 157 3.59 11.24 18.47
CA GLU A 157 4.37 10.99 19.65
C GLU A 157 5.90 11.07 19.52
N LYS A 158 6.38 12.30 19.77
CA LYS A 158 7.71 12.77 20.16
C LYS A 158 8.90 12.50 19.23
#